data_AF-A1T601-F1
#
_entry.id   AF-A1T601-F1
#
_cell.length_a   1.000
_cell.length_b   1.000
_cell.length_c   1.000
_cell.angle_alpha   90.00
_cell.angle_beta   90.00
_cell.angle_gamma   90.00
#
_symmetry.space_group_name_H-M   'P 1'
#
loop_
_entity.id
_entity.type
_entity.pdbx_description
1 polymer ?
#
loop_
_entity_poly.entity_id
_entity_poly.type
_entity_poly.pdbx_seq_one_letter_code
_entity_poly.pdbx_strand_id
1 'polypeptide(L)'
;MSGTETPENETPGNSEDTWTPPIGPIDPEHPECAAVIAEVWTLLDGECTVETRDKLRQHLEECPTCLRYYGVEERVKKLIAAKCSGERAPDGLRERLRIQISQTTIIRRG
;
A
#
# COMPACT_ATOMS: atom_id res chain seq x y z
N MET A 1 44.07 5.03 -33.83
CA MET A 1 43.69 4.30 -32.60
C MET A 1 42.69 5.15 -31.86
N SER A 2 41.44 4.72 -31.96
CA SER A 2 40.26 4.98 -31.12
C SER A 2 40.12 6.35 -30.45
N GLY A 3 39.33 7.22 -31.09
CA GLY A 3 38.41 8.09 -30.38
C GLY A 3 37.07 7.38 -30.15
N THR A 4 36.38 7.78 -29.08
CA THR A 4 34.93 7.89 -28.79
C THR A 4 34.86 7.88 -27.26
N GLU A 5 34.94 9.02 -26.60
CA GLU A 5 33.77 9.87 -26.26
C GLU A 5 32.69 9.04 -25.54
N THR A 6 32.74 9.12 -24.22
CA THR A 6 31.71 8.60 -23.32
C THR A 6 30.44 9.43 -23.53
N PRO A 7 29.28 8.86 -23.90
CA PRO A 7 28.04 9.60 -23.81
C PRO A 7 27.65 9.67 -22.34
N GLU A 8 27.93 10.83 -21.75
CA GLU A 8 27.16 11.40 -20.65
C GLU A 8 25.67 11.36 -21.02
N ASN A 9 24.94 10.38 -20.48
CA ASN A 9 23.49 10.42 -20.55
C ASN A 9 23.01 11.35 -19.44
N GLU A 10 23.05 12.64 -19.75
CA GLU A 10 22.41 13.72 -19.02
C GLU A 10 20.95 13.30 -18.74
N THR A 11 20.55 13.20 -17.48
CA THR A 11 19.14 13.05 -17.12
C THR A 11 18.56 14.46 -16.99
N PRO A 12 17.77 14.97 -17.95
CA PRO A 12 17.18 16.29 -17.85
C PRO A 12 15.74 16.11 -17.35
N GLY A 13 15.48 16.43 -16.09
CA GLY A 13 14.12 16.51 -15.57
C GLY A 13 13.98 16.04 -14.14
N ASN A 14 14.06 17.01 -13.23
CA ASN A 14 13.56 16.95 -11.86
C ASN A 14 12.25 16.14 -11.76
N SER A 15 12.31 14.96 -11.13
CA SER A 15 11.16 14.11 -10.80
C SER A 15 11.20 13.65 -9.33
N GLU A 16 11.74 14.50 -8.43
CA GLU A 16 11.89 14.20 -7.00
C GLU A 16 10.55 14.01 -6.25
N ASP A 17 9.41 14.23 -6.89
CA ASP A 17 8.06 14.02 -6.33
C ASP A 17 7.37 12.72 -6.79
N THR A 18 8.01 11.89 -7.63
CA THR A 18 7.39 10.62 -8.02
C THR A 18 7.62 9.59 -6.92
N TRP A 19 6.69 9.52 -5.97
CA TRP A 19 6.64 8.41 -5.02
C TRP A 19 6.47 7.11 -5.80
N THR A 20 7.53 6.31 -5.84
CA THR A 20 7.50 4.95 -6.34
C THR A 20 7.44 4.00 -5.14
N PRO A 21 6.53 3.01 -5.15
CA PRO A 21 6.48 2.04 -4.07
C PRO A 21 7.83 1.30 -4.02
N PRO A 22 8.41 1.10 -2.83
CA PRO A 22 9.64 0.35 -2.70
C PRO A 22 9.37 -1.10 -3.11
N ILE A 23 9.79 -1.46 -4.33
CA ILE A 23 9.92 -2.86 -4.71
C ILE A 23 11.04 -3.38 -3.81
N GLY A 24 10.70 -4.23 -2.85
CA GLY A 24 11.69 -4.87 -1.98
C GLY A 24 12.77 -5.57 -2.81
N PRO A 25 13.94 -5.88 -2.22
CA PRO A 25 15.00 -6.55 -2.95
C PRO A 25 14.44 -7.82 -3.61
N ILE A 26 14.47 -7.87 -4.95
CA ILE A 26 14.05 -9.04 -5.71
C ILE A 26 15.08 -10.12 -5.42
N ASP A 27 14.71 -11.07 -4.57
CA ASP A 27 15.47 -12.31 -4.43
C ASP A 27 15.24 -13.13 -5.70
N PRO A 28 16.26 -13.35 -6.55
CA PRO A 28 16.11 -14.15 -7.76
C PRO A 28 15.74 -15.61 -7.46
N GLU A 29 15.96 -16.10 -6.24
CA GLU A 29 15.54 -17.44 -5.81
C GLU A 29 14.07 -17.49 -5.38
N HIS A 30 13.42 -16.35 -5.12
CA HIS A 30 12.03 -16.25 -4.66
C HIS A 30 11.29 -15.08 -5.35
N PRO A 31 11.04 -15.16 -6.67
CA PRO A 31 10.41 -14.08 -7.43
C PRO A 31 9.00 -13.72 -6.94
N GLU A 32 8.29 -14.67 -6.31
CA GLU A 32 6.97 -14.45 -5.72
C GLU A 32 6.99 -13.50 -4.51
N CYS A 33 8.12 -13.40 -3.79
CA CYS A 33 8.29 -12.50 -2.65
C CYS A 33 8.17 -11.02 -3.08
N ALA A 34 8.67 -10.68 -4.27
CA ALA A 34 8.61 -9.32 -4.79
C ALA A 34 7.15 -8.88 -5.03
N ALA A 35 6.32 -9.76 -5.57
CA ALA A 35 4.89 -9.50 -5.77
C ALA A 35 4.15 -9.35 -4.42
N VAL A 36 4.49 -10.17 -3.42
CA VAL A 36 3.90 -10.10 -2.08
C VAL A 36 4.25 -8.78 -1.39
N ILE A 37 5.51 -8.33 -1.50
CA ILE A 37 5.96 -7.06 -0.92
C ILE A 37 5.28 -5.89 -1.63
N ALA A 38 5.11 -5.93 -2.95
CA ALA A 38 4.41 -4.88 -3.69
C ALA A 38 2.94 -4.71 -3.26
N GLU A 39 2.27 -5.80 -2.88
CA GLU A 39 0.84 -5.80 -2.49
C GLU A 39 0.60 -5.68 -0.97
N VAL A 40 1.67 -5.57 -0.17
CA VAL A 40 1.57 -5.61 1.29
C VAL A 40 0.73 -4.45 1.85
N TRP A 41 0.83 -3.27 1.24
CA TRP A 41 0.07 -2.08 1.63
C TRP A 41 -1.41 -2.22 1.27
N THR A 42 -1.71 -2.68 0.05
CA THR A 42 -3.08 -3.03 -0.38
C THR A 42 -3.75 -4.00 0.60
N LEU A 43 -2.99 -5.01 1.05
CA LEU A 43 -3.45 -5.98 2.04
C LEU A 43 -3.72 -5.34 3.39
N LEU A 44 -2.79 -4.49 3.87
CA LEU A 44 -2.93 -3.79 5.14
C LEU A 44 -4.10 -2.81 5.14
N ASP A 45 -4.37 -2.12 4.02
CA ASP A 45 -5.51 -1.21 3.81
C ASP A 45 -6.84 -1.95 3.65
N GLY A 46 -6.79 -3.26 3.43
CA GLY A 46 -7.99 -4.09 3.25
C GLY A 46 -8.61 -3.96 1.86
N GLU A 47 -7.88 -3.37 0.92
CA GLU A 47 -8.29 -3.10 -0.46
C GLU A 47 -8.04 -4.28 -1.41
N CYS A 48 -7.49 -5.39 -0.91
CA CYS A 48 -7.35 -6.62 -1.68
C CYS A 48 -8.70 -7.30 -1.94
N THR A 49 -8.83 -7.91 -3.13
CA THR A 49 -9.85 -8.93 -3.40
C THR A 49 -9.66 -10.14 -2.47
N VAL A 50 -10.69 -10.97 -2.35
CA VAL A 50 -10.65 -12.18 -1.49
C VAL A 50 -9.54 -13.13 -1.97
N GLU A 51 -9.44 -13.33 -3.27
CA GLU A 51 -8.47 -14.23 -3.89
C GLU A 51 -7.03 -13.76 -3.66
N THR A 52 -6.78 -12.46 -3.81
CA THR A 52 -5.45 -11.88 -3.57
C THR A 52 -5.07 -11.97 -2.09
N ARG A 53 -6.02 -11.68 -1.19
CA ARG A 53 -5.81 -11.78 0.26
C ARG A 53 -5.41 -13.19 0.68
N ASP A 54 -6.09 -14.21 0.17
CA ASP A 54 -5.81 -15.60 0.54
C ASP A 54 -4.44 -16.06 0.03
N LYS A 55 -4.08 -15.70 -1.20
CA LYS A 55 -2.74 -15.98 -1.76
C LYS A 55 -1.62 -15.31 -0.95
N LEU A 56 -1.80 -14.03 -0.60
CA LEU A 56 -0.81 -13.30 0.19
C LEU A 56 -0.66 -13.92 1.58
N ARG A 57 -1.76 -14.30 2.24
CA ARG A 57 -1.74 -14.96 3.54
C ARG A 57 -1.01 -16.30 3.50
N GLN A 58 -1.31 -17.14 2.51
CA GLN A 58 -0.62 -18.41 2.33
C GLN A 58 0.89 -18.19 2.20
N HIS A 59 1.34 -17.25 1.36
CA HIS A 59 2.75 -16.97 1.21
C HIS A 59 3.39 -16.44 2.51
N LEU A 60 2.70 -15.58 3.26
CA LEU A 60 3.19 -15.07 4.55
C LEU A 60 3.33 -16.19 5.60
N GLU A 61 2.54 -17.25 5.52
CA GLU A 61 2.65 -18.43 6.38
C GLU A 61 3.85 -19.31 5.99
N GLU A 62 4.14 -19.42 4.70
CA GLU A 62 5.21 -20.27 4.14
C GLU A 62 6.59 -19.57 4.12
N CYS A 63 6.63 -18.22 4.09
CA CYS A 63 7.83 -17.42 3.93
C CYS A 63 8.12 -16.51 5.15
N PRO A 64 9.03 -16.92 6.06
CA PRO A 64 9.42 -16.12 7.22
C PRO A 64 10.02 -14.74 6.88
N THR A 65 10.65 -14.64 5.71
CA THR A 65 11.24 -13.39 5.21
C THR A 65 10.15 -12.36 4.93
N CYS A 66 9.13 -12.72 4.14
CA CYS A 66 8.01 -11.84 3.85
C CYS A 66 7.19 -11.53 5.10
N LEU A 67 7.04 -12.49 6.03
CA LEU A 67 6.38 -12.23 7.32
C LEU A 67 7.09 -11.16 8.14
N ARG A 68 8.43 -11.13 8.14
CA ARG A 68 9.21 -10.07 8.79
C ARG A 68 8.98 -8.71 8.14
N TYR A 69 8.99 -8.63 6.80
CA TYR A 69 8.71 -7.38 6.08
C TYR A 69 7.29 -6.88 6.36
N TYR A 70 6.28 -7.76 6.25
CA TYR A 70 4.90 -7.46 6.62
C TYR A 70 4.79 -6.87 8.03
N GLY A 71 5.47 -7.48 9.01
CA GLY A 71 5.45 -6.98 10.39
C GLY A 71 6.08 -5.59 10.57
N VAL A 72 7.05 -5.21 9.73
CA VAL A 72 7.60 -3.84 9.74
C VAL A 72 6.55 -2.86 9.21
N GLU A 73 5.98 -3.13 8.03
CA GLU A 73 4.99 -2.27 7.38
C GLU A 73 3.74 -2.10 8.27
N GLU A 74 3.27 -3.17 8.90
CA GLU A 74 2.14 -3.13 9.82
C GLU A 74 2.42 -2.20 11.02
N ARG A 75 3.63 -2.23 11.58
CA ARG A 75 4.04 -1.34 12.68
C ARG A 75 4.12 0.11 12.22
N VAL A 76 4.65 0.37 11.03
CA VAL A 76 4.70 1.72 10.43
C VAL A 76 3.28 2.26 10.26
N LYS A 77 2.38 1.48 9.65
CA LYS A 77 0.98 1.86 9.49
C LYS A 77 0.29 2.15 10.81
N LYS A 78 0.48 1.31 11.83
CA LYS A 78 -0.06 1.52 13.19
C LYS A 78 0.47 2.81 13.82
N LEU A 79 1.77 3.10 13.64
CA LEU A 79 2.39 4.31 14.15
C LEU A 79 1.80 5.56 13.49
N ILE A 80 1.65 5.56 12.16
CA ILE A 80 1.02 6.65 11.41
C ILE A 80 -0.41 6.86 11.90
N ALA A 81 -1.21 5.79 12.00
CA ALA A 81 -2.56 5.88 12.52
C ALA A 81 -2.58 6.50 13.94
N ALA A 82 -1.68 6.09 14.83
CA ALA A 82 -1.63 6.61 16.20
C ALA A 82 -1.19 8.09 16.30
N LYS A 83 -0.31 8.55 15.40
CA LYS A 83 0.24 9.92 15.43
C LYS A 83 -0.53 10.91 14.58
N CYS A 84 -1.19 10.44 13.53
CA CYS A 84 -1.87 11.25 12.53
C CYS A 84 -3.40 11.12 12.59
N SER A 85 -3.99 10.41 13.56
CA SER A 85 -5.45 10.36 13.76
C SER A 85 -6.05 11.65 14.34
N GLY A 86 -5.37 12.79 14.19
CA GLY A 86 -5.53 13.98 15.03
C GLY A 86 -6.86 14.73 14.87
N GLU A 87 -7.62 14.50 13.80
CA GLU A 87 -8.86 15.23 13.56
C GLU A 87 -10.06 14.30 13.60
N ARG A 88 -10.80 14.35 14.72
CA ARG A 88 -12.14 13.77 14.76
C ARG A 88 -13.04 14.60 13.86
N ALA A 89 -13.73 13.92 12.93
CA ALA A 89 -14.75 14.55 12.12
C ALA A 89 -15.74 15.33 13.01
N PRO A 90 -16.07 16.60 12.67
CA PRO A 90 -16.98 17.42 13.47
C PRO A 90 -18.34 16.74 13.66
N ASP A 91 -18.96 16.92 14.82
CA ASP A 91 -20.23 16.26 15.16
C ASP A 91 -21.34 16.61 14.18
N GLY A 92 -21.37 17.85 13.66
CA GLY A 92 -22.33 18.26 12.63
C GLY A 92 -22.19 17.49 11.31
N LEU A 93 -20.97 17.12 10.91
CA LEU A 93 -20.75 16.28 9.72
C LEU A 93 -21.21 14.85 9.98
N ARG A 94 -20.91 14.31 11.17
CA ARG A 94 -21.33 12.96 11.59
C ARG A 94 -22.84 12.83 11.60
N GLU A 95 -23.56 13.81 12.14
CA GLU A 95 -25.01 13.78 12.24
C GLU A 95 -25.67 13.85 10.85
N ARG A 96 -25.19 14.75 9.98
CA ARG A 96 -25.66 14.84 8.59
C ARG A 96 -25.46 13.54 7.83
N LEU A 97 -24.30 12.89 7.97
CA LEU A 97 -24.01 11.60 7.33
C LEU A 97 -24.98 10.51 7.81
N ARG A 98 -25.24 10.41 9.12
CA ARG A 98 -26.19 9.42 9.66
C ARG A 98 -27.60 9.59 9.07
N ILE A 99 -28.08 10.83 8.97
CA ILE A 99 -29.39 11.13 8.39
C ILE A 99 -29.43 10.73 6.91
N GLN A 100 -28.42 11.08 6.12
CA GLN A 100 -28.42 10.73 4.69
C GLN A 100 -28.30 9.22 4.41
N ILE A 101 -27.51 8.51 5.22
CA ILE A 101 -27.37 7.05 5.10
C ILE A 101 -28.69 6.34 5.45
N SER A 102 -29.38 6.78 6.51
CA SER A 102 -30.67 6.19 6.88
C SER A 102 -31.74 6.42 5.81
N GLN A 103 -31.83 7.63 5.26
CA GLN A 103 -32.75 7.95 4.16
C GLN A 103 -32.48 7.09 2.92
N THR A 104 -31.21 6.96 2.50
CA THR A 104 -30.84 6.17 1.32
C THR A 104 -31.14 4.68 1.51
N THR A 105 -30.99 4.17 2.74
CA THR A 105 -31.31 2.77 3.08
C THR A 105 -32.81 2.49 3.01
N ILE A 106 -33.65 3.45 3.41
CA ILE A 106 -35.11 3.33 3.33
C ILE A 106 -35.57 3.28 1.87
N ILE A 107 -35.01 4.14 1.01
CA ILE A 107 -35.42 4.22 -0.41
C ILE A 107 -35.06 2.95 -1.20
N ARG A 108 -33.95 2.27 -0.86
CA ARG A 108 -33.52 1.04 -1.56
C ARG A 108 -34.22 -0.24 -1.10
N ARG A 109 -34.93 -0.22 0.03
CA ARG A 109 -35.68 -1.37 0.57
C ARG A 109 -37.19 -1.26 0.39
N GLY A 110 -37.68 -0.13 -0.10
CA GLY A 110 -39.07 0.08 -0.48
C GLY A 110 -39.35 -0.30 -1.92
#